data_AF-A0A383DMX2-F1
#
_entry.id   AF-A0A383DMX2-F1
#
_cell.length_a   1.000
_cell.length_b   1.000
_cell.length_c   1.000
_cell.angle_alpha   90.00
_cell.angle_beta   90.00
_cell.angle_gamma   90.00
#
_symmetry.space_group_name_H-M   'P 1'
#
loop_
_entity.id
_entity.type
_entity.pdbx_description
1 polymer ?
#
loop_
_entity_poly.entity_id
_entity_poly.type
_entity_poly.pdbx_seq_one_letter_code
_entity_poly.pdbx_strand_id
1 'polypeptide(L)'
;NNTKWCLIGCAIGDFGTIALMQDSGVSVIIIFALAMLNGIITSILLETYMLMRQSIRFGNAIRTALGMSLISMLSMELAMNLVDYLFTGGAIFQWSVLPIALFFGFITPWPFNYWRLKKLGKACH
;
A
#
# COMPACT_ATOMS: atom_id res chain seq x y z
N ASN A 1 -13.46 7.05 -3.65
CA ASN A 1 -12.16 6.62 -4.18
C ASN A 1 -11.57 5.58 -3.23
N ASN A 2 -11.47 4.32 -3.67
CA ASN A 2 -11.05 3.20 -2.82
C ASN A 2 -9.55 3.27 -2.45
N THR A 3 -8.78 4.04 -3.22
CA THR A 3 -7.33 4.26 -3.06
C THR A 3 -6.94 4.86 -1.71
N LYS A 4 -7.81 5.68 -1.09
CA LYS A 4 -7.51 6.27 0.24
C LYS A 4 -7.51 5.20 1.34
N TRP A 5 -8.46 4.26 1.28
CA TRP A 5 -8.56 3.18 2.24
C TRP A 5 -7.45 2.15 2.05
N CYS A 6 -7.08 1.88 0.80
CA CYS A 6 -5.90 1.12 0.46
C CYS A 6 -4.61 1.74 1.03
N LEU A 7 -4.37 3.04 0.83
CA LEU A 7 -3.23 3.75 1.41
C LEU A 7 -3.19 3.64 2.94
N ILE A 8 -4.33 3.88 3.60
CA ILE A 8 -4.42 3.78 5.06
C ILE A 8 -4.11 2.35 5.53
N GLY A 9 -4.65 1.34 4.86
CA GLY A 9 -4.38 -0.06 5.18
C GLY A 9 -2.90 -0.42 5.00
N CYS A 10 -2.33 -0.12 3.84
CA CYS A 10 -0.92 -0.38 3.55
C CYS A 10 -0.02 0.32 4.57
N ALA A 11 -0.27 1.60 4.88
CA ALA A 11 0.49 2.34 5.88
C ALA A 11 0.45 1.69 7.26
N ILE A 12 -0.73 1.26 7.72
CA ILE A 12 -0.88 0.61 9.03
C ILE A 12 -0.05 -0.69 9.08
N GLY A 13 -0.09 -1.51 8.03
CA GLY A 13 0.67 -2.75 7.96
C GLY A 13 2.18 -2.53 7.82
N ASP A 14 2.60 -1.58 6.98
CA ASP A 14 4.01 -1.29 6.67
C ASP A 14 4.71 -0.70 7.91
N PHE A 15 4.18 0.41 8.44
CA PHE A 15 4.73 1.04 9.65
C PHE A 15 4.55 0.18 10.90
N GLY A 16 3.45 -0.58 11.00
CA GLY A 16 3.26 -1.52 12.11
C GLY A 16 4.32 -2.62 12.11
N THR A 17 4.67 -3.15 10.94
CA THR A 17 5.71 -4.19 10.84
C THR A 17 7.10 -3.61 11.09
N ILE A 18 7.41 -2.43 10.54
CA ILE A 18 8.69 -1.75 10.78
C ILE A 18 8.85 -1.41 12.27
N ALA A 19 7.83 -0.85 12.92
CA ALA A 19 7.88 -0.50 14.34
C ALA A 19 8.08 -1.71 15.25
N LEU A 20 7.52 -2.88 14.90
CA LEU A 20 7.70 -4.12 15.67
C LEU A 20 9.07 -4.77 15.43
N MET A 21 9.62 -4.67 14.23
CA MET A 21 10.82 -5.40 13.84
C MET A 21 12.10 -4.57 13.81
N GLN A 22 12.03 -3.24 13.98
CA GLN A 22 13.19 -2.35 13.98
C GLN A 22 14.29 -2.77 14.98
N ASP A 23 13.91 -3.30 16.15
CA ASP A 23 14.84 -3.72 17.21
C ASP A 23 15.24 -5.20 17.12
N SER A 24 14.69 -5.95 16.16
CA SER A 24 14.92 -7.40 16.04
C SER A 24 16.27 -7.78 15.44
N GLY A 25 17.06 -6.81 14.94
CA GLY A 25 18.36 -7.06 14.30
C GLY A 25 18.30 -7.82 12.97
N VAL A 26 17.10 -7.99 12.41
CA VAL A 26 16.84 -8.66 11.14
C VAL A 26 17.26 -7.75 9.98
N SER A 27 17.68 -8.34 8.85
CA SER A 27 18.07 -7.54 7.68
C SER A 27 16.92 -6.69 7.16
N VAL A 28 17.23 -5.46 6.74
CA VAL A 28 16.28 -4.47 6.23
C VAL A 28 15.40 -5.03 5.11
N ILE A 29 15.98 -5.86 4.23
CA ILE A 29 15.27 -6.48 3.11
C ILE A 29 14.14 -7.41 3.58
N ILE A 30 14.38 -8.19 4.65
CA ILE A 30 13.37 -9.10 5.21
C ILE A 30 12.27 -8.29 5.90
N ILE A 31 12.63 -7.23 6.63
CA ILE A 31 11.66 -6.34 7.27
C ILE A 31 10.76 -5.70 6.21
N PHE A 32 11.31 -5.17 5.12
CA PHE A 32 10.52 -4.61 4.02
C PHE A 32 9.66 -5.65 3.32
N ALA A 33 10.17 -6.86 3.08
CA ALA A 33 9.36 -7.92 2.47
C ALA A 33 8.15 -8.28 3.34
N LEU A 34 8.34 -8.37 4.66
CA LEU A 34 7.27 -8.62 5.63
C LEU A 34 6.31 -7.43 5.74
N ALA A 35 6.84 -6.21 5.75
CA ALA A 35 6.08 -4.98 5.85
C ALA A 35 5.16 -4.79 4.63
N MET A 36 5.66 -5.08 3.42
CA MET A 36 4.85 -5.14 2.20
C MET A 36 3.78 -6.24 2.27
N LEU A 37 4.14 -7.45 2.69
CA LEU A 37 3.16 -8.54 2.81
C LEU A 37 2.02 -8.18 3.76
N ASN A 38 2.35 -7.64 4.94
CA ASN A 38 1.37 -7.24 5.94
C ASN A 38 0.57 -6.00 5.49
N GLY A 39 1.18 -5.04 4.80
CA GLY A 39 0.50 -3.89 4.23
C GLY A 39 -0.53 -4.27 3.16
N ILE A 40 -0.20 -5.19 2.25
CA ILE A 40 -1.15 -5.72 1.26
C ILE A 40 -2.28 -6.49 1.93
N ILE A 41 -1.98 -7.33 2.93
CA ILE A 41 -3.02 -8.10 3.63
C ILE A 41 -3.98 -7.14 4.36
N THR A 42 -3.46 -6.18 5.11
CA THR A 42 -4.26 -5.22 5.87
C THR A 42 -5.08 -4.30 4.96
N SER A 43 -4.52 -3.85 3.83
CA SER A 43 -5.25 -3.05 2.83
C SER A 43 -6.37 -3.84 2.16
N ILE A 44 -6.13 -5.09 1.74
CA ILE A 44 -7.17 -5.96 1.15
C ILE A 44 -8.29 -6.20 2.17
N LEU A 45 -7.97 -6.45 3.43
CA LEU A 45 -8.96 -6.64 4.49
C LEU A 45 -9.80 -5.37 4.70
N LEU A 46 -9.15 -4.21 4.78
CA LEU A 46 -9.82 -2.92 4.99
C LEU A 46 -10.71 -2.54 3.80
N GLU A 47 -10.21 -2.72 2.57
CA GLU A 47 -10.95 -2.44 1.34
C GLU A 47 -12.13 -3.41 1.20
N THR A 48 -11.93 -4.70 1.47
CA THR A 48 -13.01 -5.70 1.45
C THR A 48 -14.09 -5.36 2.49
N TYR A 49 -13.70 -5.00 3.72
CA TYR A 49 -14.63 -4.61 4.79
C TYR A 49 -15.46 -3.37 4.40
N MET A 50 -14.81 -2.35 3.82
CA MET A 50 -15.49 -1.14 3.36
C MET A 50 -16.43 -1.40 2.17
N LEU A 51 -16.03 -2.24 1.21
CA LEU A 51 -16.88 -2.61 0.07
C LEU A 51 -18.10 -3.44 0.50
N MET A 52 -17.94 -4.33 1.50
CA MET A 52 -19.08 -5.04 2.10
C MET A 52 -20.07 -4.07 2.74
N ARG A 53 -19.58 -3.03 3.44
CA ARG A 53 -20.41 -1.98 4.02
C ARG A 53 -21.17 -1.18 2.96
N GLN A 54 -20.66 -1.12 1.74
CA GLN A 54 -21.29 -0.49 0.58
C GLN A 54 -22.20 -1.44 -0.22
N SER A 55 -22.67 -2.54 0.38
CA SER A 55 -23.62 -3.52 -0.19
C SER A 55 -23.09 -4.41 -1.32
N ILE A 56 -21.77 -4.55 -1.47
CA ILE A 56 -21.18 -5.52 -2.40
C ILE A 56 -21.10 -6.91 -1.75
N ARG A 57 -21.55 -7.95 -2.47
CA ARG A 57 -21.38 -9.36 -2.05
C ARG A 57 -19.90 -9.71 -1.83
N PHE A 58 -19.60 -10.38 -0.72
CA PHE A 58 -18.24 -10.74 -0.28
C PHE A 58 -17.32 -11.28 -1.38
N GLY A 59 -17.80 -12.25 -2.18
CA GLY A 59 -17.01 -12.84 -3.27
C GLY A 59 -16.63 -11.85 -4.39
N ASN A 60 -17.49 -10.86 -4.68
CA ASN A 60 -17.19 -9.82 -5.66
C ASN A 60 -16.31 -8.71 -5.07
N ALA A 61 -16.42 -8.43 -3.76
CA ALA A 61 -15.56 -7.48 -3.08
C ALA A 61 -14.10 -7.94 -3.11
N ILE A 62 -13.82 -9.20 -2.79
CA ILE A 62 -12.47 -9.78 -2.84
C ILE A 62 -11.91 -9.78 -4.27
N ARG A 63 -12.71 -10.20 -5.26
CA ARG A 63 -12.29 -10.14 -6.68
C ARG A 63 -11.97 -8.73 -7.14
N THR A 64 -12.70 -7.73 -6.64
CA THR A 64 -12.47 -6.32 -7.00
C THR A 64 -11.22 -5.77 -6.33
N ALA A 65 -11.03 -6.05 -5.03
CA ALA A 65 -9.84 -5.67 -4.27
C ALA A 65 -8.58 -6.31 -4.86
N LEU A 66 -8.62 -7.60 -5.20
CA LEU A 66 -7.49 -8.31 -5.81
C LEU A 66 -7.25 -7.91 -7.29
N GLY A 67 -8.29 -7.75 -8.09
CA GLY A 67 -8.15 -7.62 -9.56
C GLY A 67 -7.83 -6.21 -10.07
N MET A 68 -8.25 -5.15 -9.36
CA MET A 68 -7.95 -3.78 -9.77
C MET A 68 -6.84 -3.12 -8.96
N SER A 69 -6.62 -3.55 -7.71
CA SER A 69 -5.79 -2.82 -6.75
C SER A 69 -4.38 -3.41 -6.54
N LEU A 70 -4.12 -4.70 -6.80
CA LEU A 70 -2.86 -5.38 -6.41
C LEU A 70 -1.58 -4.75 -6.97
N ILE A 71 -1.56 -4.42 -8.26
CA ILE A 71 -0.37 -3.82 -8.89
C ILE A 71 -0.14 -2.39 -8.35
N SER A 72 -1.23 -1.65 -8.14
CA SER A 72 -1.16 -0.31 -7.55
C SER A 72 -0.70 -0.36 -6.09
N MET A 73 -1.15 -1.35 -5.32
CA MET A 73 -0.71 -1.61 -3.93
C MET A 73 0.78 -1.90 -3.86
N LEU A 74 1.26 -2.85 -4.67
CA LEU A 74 2.70 -3.15 -4.79
C LEU A 74 3.51 -1.91 -5.14
N SER A 75 3.05 -1.09 -6.11
CA SER A 75 3.78 0.13 -6.49
C SER A 75 3.83 1.19 -5.38
N MET A 76 2.76 1.29 -4.59
CA MET A 76 2.63 2.22 -3.46
C MET A 76 3.55 1.80 -2.32
N GLU A 77 3.53 0.53 -1.94
CA GLU A 77 4.37 -0.05 -0.88
C GLU A 77 5.86 0.00 -1.22
N LEU A 78 6.21 -0.31 -2.46
CA LEU A 78 7.58 -0.24 -2.90
C LEU A 78 8.08 1.20 -2.84
N ALA A 79 7.26 2.18 -3.22
CA ALA A 79 7.60 3.60 -3.10
C ALA A 79 7.74 4.05 -1.64
N MET A 80 6.82 3.64 -0.75
CA MET A 80 6.90 3.98 0.67
C MET A 80 8.17 3.42 1.31
N ASN A 81 8.47 2.14 1.11
CA ASN A 81 9.68 1.50 1.61
C ASN A 81 10.96 2.08 0.99
N LEU A 82 10.93 2.45 -0.30
CA LEU A 82 12.07 3.09 -0.94
C LEU A 82 12.34 4.49 -0.38
N VAL A 83 11.30 5.30 -0.16
CA VAL A 83 11.42 6.60 0.48
C VAL A 83 11.95 6.44 1.90
N ASP A 84 11.42 5.48 2.66
CA ASP A 84 11.89 5.22 4.01
C ASP A 84 13.38 4.87 4.03
N TYR A 85 13.81 3.95 3.15
CA TYR A 85 15.21 3.57 2.99
C TYR A 85 16.11 4.75 2.59
N LEU A 86 15.67 5.60 1.67
CA LEU A 86 16.44 6.76 1.20
C LEU A 86 16.62 7.83 2.28
N PHE A 87 15.64 8.01 3.17
CA PHE A 87 15.66 9.04 4.19
C PHE A 87 16.26 8.57 5.53
N THR A 88 16.07 7.31 5.91
CA THR A 88 16.56 6.77 7.19
C THR A 88 17.81 5.91 7.05
N GLY A 89 18.14 5.47 5.83
CA GLY A 89 19.26 4.56 5.55
C GLY A 89 19.01 3.11 5.98
N GLY A 90 17.78 2.77 6.41
CA GLY A 90 17.41 1.45 6.92
C GLY A 90 15.89 1.28 7.06
N ALA A 91 15.45 0.30 7.85
CA ALA A 91 14.05 0.11 8.23
C ALA A 91 13.84 0.67 9.64
N ILE A 92 13.85 2.00 9.76
CA ILE A 92 13.72 2.70 11.04
C ILE A 92 12.46 3.54 11.00
N PHE A 93 11.56 3.33 11.96
CA PHE A 93 10.34 4.12 12.02
C PHE A 93 10.63 5.56 12.47
N GLN A 94 10.54 6.52 11.55
CA GLN A 94 10.71 7.95 11.84
C GLN A 94 9.43 8.74 11.54
N TRP A 95 8.90 9.42 12.57
CA TRP A 95 7.67 10.22 12.47
C TRP A 95 7.73 11.32 11.40
N SER A 96 8.93 11.86 11.13
CA SER A 96 9.14 12.88 10.09
C SER A 96 9.03 12.33 8.66
N VAL A 97 9.34 11.04 8.47
CA VAL A 97 9.36 10.39 7.15
C VAL A 97 7.99 9.83 6.79
N LEU A 98 7.18 9.45 7.80
CA LEU A 98 5.79 9.01 7.67
C LEU A 98 4.95 9.85 6.67
N PRO A 99 4.81 11.18 6.81
CA PRO A 99 4.00 11.97 5.89
C PRO A 99 4.58 12.02 4.46
N ILE A 100 5.91 11.97 4.34
CA ILE A 100 6.61 11.99 3.04
C ILE A 100 6.39 10.67 2.32
N ALA A 101 6.60 9.55 3.01
CA ALA A 101 6.35 8.21 2.49
C ALA A 101 4.89 8.05 2.04
N LEU A 102 3.91 8.46 2.86
CA LEU A 102 2.50 8.45 2.50
C LEU A 102 2.19 9.30 1.26
N PHE A 103 2.80 10.47 1.13
CA PHE A 103 2.62 11.35 -0.02
C PHE A 103 3.12 10.71 -1.32
N PHE A 104 4.34 10.17 -1.32
CA PHE A 104 4.90 9.46 -2.48
C PHE A 104 4.18 8.14 -2.76
N GLY A 105 3.77 7.41 -1.73
CA GLY A 105 2.94 6.21 -1.85
C GLY A 105 1.61 6.51 -2.54
N PHE A 106 0.98 7.65 -2.27
CA PHE A 106 -0.26 8.05 -2.95
C PHE A 106 -0.05 8.47 -4.41
N ILE A 107 1.05 9.16 -4.72
CA ILE A 107 1.34 9.67 -6.06
C ILE A 107 1.86 8.58 -7.00
N THR A 108 2.64 7.63 -6.51
CA THR A 108 3.29 6.59 -7.33
C THR A 108 2.34 5.69 -8.14
N PRO A 109 1.18 5.23 -7.63
CA PRO A 109 0.28 4.43 -8.45
C PRO A 109 -0.44 5.24 -9.53
N TRP A 110 -0.41 6.58 -9.48
CA TRP A 110 -1.16 7.45 -10.39
C TRP A 110 -0.69 7.36 -11.86
N PRO A 111 0.62 7.47 -12.18
CA PRO A 111 1.12 7.25 -13.54
C PRO A 111 0.81 5.85 -14.09
N PHE A 112 0.94 4.82 -13.26
CA PHE A 112 0.69 3.43 -13.68
C PHE A 112 -0.80 3.20 -13.96
N ASN A 113 -1.67 3.72 -13.08
CA ASN A 113 -3.10 3.63 -13.24
C ASN A 113 -3.59 4.44 -14.46
N TYR A 114 -2.99 5.61 -14.71
CA TYR A 114 -3.27 6.43 -15.90
C TYR A 114 -2.87 5.73 -17.21
N TRP A 115 -1.66 5.14 -17.27
CA TRP A 115 -1.21 4.38 -18.44
C TRP A 115 -2.10 3.17 -18.71
N ARG A 116 -2.48 2.43 -17.66
CA ARG A 116 -3.40 1.28 -17.75
C ARG A 116 -4.79 1.69 -18.25
N LEU A 117 -5.36 2.78 -17.72
CA LEU A 117 -6.68 3.29 -18.14
C LEU A 117 -6.67 3.78 -19.59
N LYS A 118 -5.60 4.46 -20.00
CA LYS A 118 -5.38 4.90 -21.39
C LYS A 118 -5.26 3.72 -22.36
N LYS A 119 -4.59 2.63 -21.96
CA LYS A 119 -4.44 1.42 -22.78
C LYS A 119 -5.72 0.58 -22.86
N LEU A 120 -6.58 0.63 -21.84
CA LEU A 120 -7.86 -0.09 -21.77
C LEU A 120 -9.06 0.70 -22.34
N GLY A 121 -8.84 1.91 -22.88
CA GLY A 121 -9.88 2.72 -23.50
C GLY A 121 -10.98 3.20 -22.55
N LYS A 122 -10.78 3.11 -21.23
CA LYS A 122 -11.72 3.64 -20.24
C LYS A 122 -11.35 5.09 -19.93
N ALA A 123 -12.19 6.02 -20.37
CA ALA A 123 -12.03 7.45 -20.11
C ALA A 123 -12.00 7.74 -18.61
N CYS A 124 -11.00 8.51 -18.18
CA CYS A 124 -10.89 9.02 -16.81
C CYS A 124 -11.76 10.27 -16.70
N HIS A 125 -12.93 10.17 -16.07
CA HIS A 125 -13.72 11.29 -15.60
C HIS A 125 -13.92 11.16 -14.08
#